data_AF-A0A7X4KEH1-F1
#
_entry.id   AF-A0A7X4KEH1-F1
#
_cell.length_a   1.000
_cell.length_b   1.000
_cell.length_c   1.000
_cell.angle_alpha   90.00
_cell.angle_beta   90.00
_cell.angle_gamma   90.00
#
_symmetry.space_group_name_H-M   'P 1'
#
loop_
_entity.id
_entity.type
_entity.pdbx_description
1 polymer ?
#
loop_
_entity_poly.entity_id
_entity_poly.type
_entity_poly.pdbx_seq_one_letter_code
_entity_poly.pdbx_strand_id
1 'polypeptide(L)'
;MLTATYVLLTLSIEQKKERHFISRLLHYVQLIARRPQEIDPVFIESQLKQLTSFAEARHQRKVEACLMPAVRAAEPACAPLLNDLENLSQRGSAMLNAVYRCLRRAMRRSASQGKFLCKTVDLYCQNLLKRLDKEEQELLPLAQKVISSEEWFEIGSKFLAQDDDDAASRPELRPARHYVANGAAA
;
A
#
# COMPACT_ATOMS: atom_id res chain seq x y z
N MET A 1 -9.18 -9.68 -24.70
CA MET A 1 -9.15 -8.22 -24.41
C MET A 1 -9.89 -7.83 -23.11
N LEU A 2 -10.97 -8.50 -22.70
CA LEU A 2 -11.68 -8.16 -21.44
C LEU A 2 -10.85 -8.39 -20.18
N THR A 3 -10.09 -9.50 -20.09
CA THR A 3 -9.32 -9.83 -18.88
C THR A 3 -8.16 -8.86 -18.63
N ALA A 4 -7.48 -8.42 -19.70
CA ALA A 4 -6.46 -7.37 -19.60
C ALA A 4 -7.06 -6.08 -19.03
N THR A 5 -8.23 -5.65 -19.55
CA THR A 5 -8.94 -4.48 -19.04
C THR A 5 -9.33 -4.66 -17.57
N TYR A 6 -9.85 -5.83 -17.17
CA TYR A 6 -10.17 -6.12 -15.78
C TYR A 6 -8.95 -6.01 -14.86
N VAL A 7 -7.83 -6.65 -15.22
CA VAL A 7 -6.60 -6.62 -14.41
C VAL A 7 -6.08 -5.19 -14.26
N LEU A 8 -5.97 -4.45 -15.36
CA LEU A 8 -5.46 -3.07 -15.36
C LEU A 8 -6.38 -2.11 -14.59
N LEU A 9 -7.71 -2.26 -14.71
CA LEU A 9 -8.67 -1.46 -13.94
C LEU A 9 -8.60 -1.78 -12.44
N THR A 10 -8.48 -3.06 -12.08
CA THR A 10 -8.32 -3.48 -10.68
C THR A 10 -7.09 -2.82 -10.05
N LEU A 11 -5.92 -2.91 -10.71
CA LEU A 11 -4.71 -2.24 -10.25
C LEU A 11 -4.88 -0.72 -10.16
N SER A 12 -5.45 -0.10 -11.20
CA SER A 12 -5.65 1.36 -11.23
C SER A 12 -6.55 1.86 -10.08
N ILE A 13 -7.59 1.09 -9.72
CA ILE A 13 -8.49 1.40 -8.61
C ILE A 13 -7.76 1.25 -7.27
N GLU A 14 -6.95 0.20 -7.10
CA GLU A 14 -6.14 -0.03 -5.91
C GLU A 14 -5.09 1.08 -5.73
N GLN A 15 -4.31 1.39 -6.77
CA GLN A 15 -3.31 2.46 -6.77
C GLN A 15 -3.93 3.82 -6.46
N LYS A 16 -5.12 4.14 -6.98
CA LYS A 16 -5.82 5.39 -6.66
C LYS A 16 -6.17 5.49 -5.17
N LYS A 17 -6.62 4.40 -4.56
CA LYS A 17 -6.91 4.35 -3.11
C LYS A 17 -5.64 4.50 -2.29
N GLU A 18 -4.56 3.80 -2.67
CA GLU A 18 -3.24 3.90 -2.04
C GLU A 18 -2.69 5.30 -2.10
N ARG A 19 -2.62 5.89 -3.29
CA ARG A 19 -2.14 7.25 -3.52
C ARG A 19 -2.90 8.25 -2.67
N HIS A 20 -4.22 8.14 -2.59
CA HIS A 20 -5.03 9.02 -1.75
C HIS A 20 -4.68 8.87 -0.26
N PHE A 21 -4.54 7.63 0.21
CA PHE A 21 -4.14 7.35 1.60
C PHE A 21 -2.74 7.90 1.91
N ILE A 22 -1.75 7.58 1.07
CA ILE A 22 -0.36 8.01 1.22
C ILE A 22 -0.27 9.54 1.21
N SER A 23 -0.98 10.20 0.29
CA SER A 23 -0.98 11.67 0.19
C SER A 23 -1.55 12.33 1.44
N ARG A 24 -2.60 11.75 2.03
CA ARG A 24 -3.16 12.24 3.30
C ARG A 24 -2.19 12.07 4.46
N LEU A 25 -1.55 10.91 4.58
CA LEU A 25 -0.55 10.66 5.62
C LEU A 25 0.66 11.59 5.46
N LEU A 26 1.16 11.73 4.23
CA LEU A 26 2.25 12.63 3.88
C LEU A 26 1.93 14.08 4.25
N HIS A 27 0.75 14.57 3.87
CA HIS A 27 0.31 15.90 4.22
C HIS A 27 0.23 16.11 5.74
N TYR A 28 -0.32 15.15 6.47
CA TYR A 28 -0.37 15.18 7.94
C TYR A 28 1.04 15.30 8.55
N VAL A 29 1.99 14.46 8.13
CA VAL A 29 3.35 14.49 8.71
C VAL A 29 4.11 15.77 8.34
N GLN A 30 3.89 16.32 7.15
CA GLN A 30 4.49 17.59 6.74
C GLN A 30 3.93 18.78 7.52
N LEU A 31 2.64 18.76 7.85
CA LEU A 31 2.01 19.76 8.69
C LEU A 31 2.54 19.69 10.13
N ILE A 32 2.53 18.50 10.73
CA ILE A 32 2.94 18.30 12.13
C ILE A 32 4.45 18.43 12.32
N ALA A 33 5.26 18.28 11.27
CA ALA A 33 6.72 18.47 11.33
C ALA A 33 7.13 19.89 11.80
N ARG A 34 6.24 20.89 11.66
CA ARG A 34 6.45 22.25 12.16
C ARG A 34 6.20 22.37 13.67
N ARG A 35 5.49 21.39 14.25
CA ARG A 35 5.13 21.29 15.68
C ARG A 35 5.35 19.86 16.17
N PRO A 36 6.60 19.37 16.16
CA PRO A 36 6.90 17.95 16.38
C PRO A 36 6.55 17.44 17.78
N GLN A 37 6.29 18.32 18.74
CA GLN A 37 5.75 17.99 20.07
C GLN A 37 4.27 17.60 20.06
N GLU A 38 3.52 17.98 19.02
CA GLU A 38 2.09 17.69 18.86
C GLU A 38 1.85 16.38 18.10
N ILE A 39 2.92 15.70 17.64
CA ILE A 39 2.78 14.40 16.98
C ILE A 39 2.17 13.38 17.93
N ASP A 40 1.19 12.64 17.43
CA ASP A 40 0.67 11.46 18.09
C ASP A 40 1.26 10.20 17.44
N PRO A 41 2.26 9.54 18.09
CA PRO A 41 2.86 8.34 17.54
C PRO A 41 1.88 7.16 17.44
N VAL A 42 0.83 7.12 18.28
CA VAL A 42 -0.19 6.06 18.25
C VAL A 42 -1.07 6.23 17.02
N PHE A 43 -1.47 7.49 16.72
CA PHE A 43 -2.16 7.79 15.47
C PHE A 43 -1.32 7.38 14.26
N ILE A 44 -0.04 7.77 14.19
CA ILE A 44 0.87 7.36 13.11
C ILE A 44 0.95 5.84 12.98
N GLU A 45 1.06 5.11 14.10
CA GLU A 45 1.09 3.65 14.10
C GLU A 45 -0.19 3.06 13.50
N SER A 46 -1.36 3.61 13.87
CA SER A 46 -2.64 3.18 13.30
C SER A 46 -2.70 3.39 11.80
N GLN A 47 -2.21 4.52 11.29
CA GLN A 47 -2.21 4.83 9.86
C GLN A 47 -1.27 3.90 9.09
N LEU A 48 -0.10 3.59 9.64
CA LEU A 48 0.86 2.66 9.03
C LEU A 48 0.33 1.23 9.02
N LYS A 49 -0.30 0.78 10.11
CA LYS A 49 -0.97 -0.52 10.15
C LYS A 49 -2.06 -0.61 9.10
N GLN A 50 -2.87 0.45 8.96
CA GLN A 50 -3.90 0.50 7.93
C GLN A 50 -3.27 0.42 6.53
N LEU A 51 -2.30 1.27 6.20
CA LEU A 51 -1.62 1.28 4.91
C LEU A 51 -1.08 -0.10 4.51
N THR A 52 -0.38 -0.74 5.45
CA THR A 52 0.27 -2.04 5.24
C THR A 52 -0.71 -3.21 5.24
N SER A 53 -1.85 -3.12 5.94
CA SER A 53 -2.77 -4.26 6.10
C SER A 53 -3.73 -4.49 4.94
N PHE A 54 -4.14 -3.45 4.18
CA PHE A 54 -5.22 -3.62 3.19
C PHE A 54 -4.88 -3.25 1.75
N ALA A 55 -3.92 -2.36 1.50
CA ALA A 55 -3.67 -1.86 0.16
C ALA A 55 -2.29 -2.31 -0.33
N GLU A 56 -1.24 -1.81 0.32
CA GLU A 56 0.14 -2.02 -0.12
C GLU A 56 0.48 -3.52 -0.25
N ALA A 57 0.20 -4.33 0.78
CA ALA A 57 0.53 -5.75 0.75
C ALA A 57 -0.27 -6.56 -0.29
N ARG A 58 -1.47 -6.11 -0.68
CA ARG A 58 -2.31 -6.81 -1.66
C ARG A 58 -1.91 -6.41 -3.08
N HIS A 59 -1.87 -5.11 -3.33
CA HIS A 59 -1.43 -4.54 -4.60
C HIS A 59 0.00 -4.98 -4.95
N GLN A 60 0.93 -4.92 -3.98
CA GLN A 60 2.31 -5.36 -4.20
C GLN A 60 2.37 -6.84 -4.58
N ARG A 61 1.58 -7.72 -3.94
CA ARG A 61 1.50 -9.15 -4.34
C ARG A 61 1.00 -9.30 -5.78
N LYS A 62 -0.07 -8.59 -6.16
CA LYS A 62 -0.61 -8.59 -7.53
C LYS A 62 0.43 -8.13 -8.56
N VAL A 63 1.17 -7.06 -8.26
CA VAL A 63 2.19 -6.51 -9.17
C VAL A 63 3.44 -7.42 -9.22
N GLU A 64 4.04 -7.75 -8.08
CA GLU A 64 5.34 -8.43 -8.02
C GLU A 64 5.25 -9.93 -8.28
N ALA A 65 4.18 -10.59 -7.86
CA ALA A 65 4.03 -12.04 -8.01
C ALA A 65 3.31 -12.44 -9.30
N CYS A 66 2.55 -11.54 -9.93
CA CYS A 66 1.79 -11.87 -11.14
C CYS A 66 2.21 -11.03 -12.34
N LEU A 67 2.19 -9.69 -12.23
CA LEU A 67 2.41 -8.82 -13.38
C LEU A 67 3.88 -8.76 -13.82
N MET A 68 4.81 -8.49 -12.89
CA MET A 68 6.24 -8.34 -13.20
C MET A 68 6.88 -9.60 -13.83
N PRO A 69 6.57 -10.84 -13.38
CA PRO A 69 7.05 -12.05 -14.03
C PRO A 69 6.58 -12.18 -15.48
N ALA A 70 5.31 -11.87 -15.76
CA ALA A 70 4.76 -11.93 -17.11
C ALA A 70 5.41 -10.90 -18.05
N VAL A 71 5.62 -9.67 -17.57
CA VAL A 71 6.34 -8.63 -18.34
C VAL A 71 7.79 -9.05 -18.60
N ARG A 72 8.48 -9.62 -17.59
CA ARG A 72 9.85 -10.12 -17.73
C ARG A 72 9.98 -11.22 -18.77
N ALA A 73 9.03 -12.14 -18.81
CA ALA A 73 9.01 -13.24 -19.76
C ALA A 73 8.73 -12.75 -21.19
N ALA A 74 7.86 -11.75 -21.34
CA ALA A 74 7.47 -11.22 -22.65
C ALA A 74 8.51 -10.25 -23.25
N GLU A 75 9.19 -9.44 -22.42
CA GLU A 75 10.12 -8.40 -22.89
C GLU A 75 11.39 -8.35 -22.00
N PRO A 76 12.41 -9.19 -22.26
CA PRO A 76 13.63 -9.22 -21.44
C PRO A 76 14.37 -7.88 -21.36
N ALA A 77 14.24 -7.01 -22.37
CA ALA A 77 14.89 -5.69 -22.36
C ALA A 77 14.34 -4.75 -21.28
N CYS A 78 13.19 -5.07 -20.65
CA CYS A 78 12.62 -4.29 -19.55
C CYS A 78 13.29 -4.53 -18.18
N ALA A 79 14.32 -5.39 -18.11
CA ALA A 79 15.00 -5.71 -16.85
C ALA A 79 15.40 -4.47 -16.00
N PRO A 80 15.88 -3.34 -16.58
CA PRO A 80 16.16 -2.13 -15.79
C PRO A 80 14.93 -1.57 -15.06
N LEU A 81 13.76 -1.53 -15.72
CA LEU A 81 12.50 -1.07 -15.11
C LEU A 81 12.08 -1.98 -13.96
N LEU A 82 12.13 -3.30 -14.16
CA LEU A 82 11.75 -4.26 -13.12
C LEU A 82 12.69 -4.22 -11.92
N ASN A 83 14.00 -4.09 -12.17
CA ASN A 83 15.00 -3.95 -11.12
C ASN A 83 14.79 -2.65 -10.32
N ASP A 84 14.45 -1.55 -10.99
CA ASP A 84 14.12 -0.29 -10.31
C ASP A 84 12.91 -0.42 -9.39
N LEU A 85 11.85 -1.11 -9.83
CA LEU A 85 10.67 -1.39 -9.01
C LEU A 85 11.01 -2.26 -7.81
N GLU A 86 11.76 -3.36 -8.00
CA GLU A 86 12.23 -4.23 -6.91
C GLU A 86 13.08 -3.45 -5.90
N ASN A 87 13.99 -2.59 -6.37
CA ASN A 87 14.79 -1.72 -5.53
C ASN A 87 13.91 -0.74 -4.72
N LEU A 88 12.87 -0.16 -5.32
CA LEU A 88 11.93 0.70 -4.60
C LEU A 88 11.16 -0.07 -3.52
N SER A 89 10.78 -1.32 -3.76
CA SER A 89 10.15 -2.18 -2.75
C SER A 89 11.08 -2.52 -1.60
N GLN A 90 12.30 -2.95 -1.90
CA GLN A 90 13.29 -3.27 -0.87
C GLN A 90 13.60 -2.03 0.00
N ARG A 91 13.74 -0.86 -0.62
CA ARG A 91 13.89 0.42 0.09
C ARG A 91 12.66 0.73 0.93
N GLY A 92 11.45 0.52 0.39
CA GLY A 92 10.19 0.69 1.11
C GLY A 92 10.13 -0.15 2.38
N SER A 93 10.44 -1.44 2.29
CA SER A 93 10.48 -2.35 3.45
C SER A 93 11.53 -1.92 4.49
N ALA A 94 12.72 -1.52 4.04
CA ALA A 94 13.78 -1.02 4.94
C ALA A 94 13.37 0.29 5.64
N MET A 95 12.71 1.20 4.91
CA MET A 95 12.17 2.45 5.43
C MET A 95 11.05 2.22 6.43
N LEU A 96 10.10 1.33 6.14
CA LEU A 96 9.02 0.97 7.06
C LEU A 96 9.57 0.43 8.39
N ASN A 97 10.59 -0.44 8.33
CA ASN A 97 11.30 -0.89 9.52
C ASN A 97 11.95 0.26 10.30
N ALA A 98 12.50 1.26 9.60
CA ALA A 98 13.06 2.46 10.21
C ALA A 98 11.97 3.34 10.84
N VAL A 99 10.80 3.46 10.21
CA VAL A 99 9.63 4.16 10.75
C VAL A 99 9.22 3.52 12.07
N TYR A 100 9.05 2.20 12.13
CA TYR A 100 8.70 1.50 13.37
C TYR A 100 9.74 1.70 14.49
N ARG A 101 11.04 1.75 14.15
CA ARG A 101 12.08 2.10 15.14
C ARG A 101 11.93 3.53 15.65
N CYS A 102 11.67 4.50 14.78
CA CYS A 102 11.45 5.90 15.16
C CYS A 102 10.18 6.06 15.99
N LEU A 103 9.12 5.31 15.66
CA LEU A 103 7.84 5.34 16.36
C LEU A 103 8.02 4.93 17.83
N ARG A 104 8.73 3.81 18.09
CA ARG A 104 9.07 3.37 19.45
C ARG A 104 9.84 4.43 20.25
N ARG A 105 10.71 5.21 19.60
CA ARG A 105 11.45 6.30 20.25
C ARG A 105 10.58 7.52 20.51
N ALA A 106 9.70 7.86 19.57
CA ALA A 106 8.77 8.98 19.66
C ALA A 106 7.72 8.81 20.76
N MET A 107 7.46 7.57 21.21
CA MET A 107 6.63 7.29 22.40
C MET A 107 7.13 8.01 23.66
N ARG A 108 8.42 8.38 23.72
CA ARG A 108 8.98 9.18 24.82
C ARG A 108 8.63 10.68 24.74
N ARG A 109 7.83 11.09 23.75
CA ARG A 109 7.29 12.45 23.55
C ARG A 109 8.35 13.57 23.56
N SER A 110 9.49 13.30 22.95
CA SER A 110 10.53 14.31 22.70
C SER A 110 10.35 14.94 21.33
N ALA A 111 10.47 16.27 21.24
CA ALA A 111 10.38 17.02 19.99
C ALA A 111 11.41 16.56 18.93
N SER A 112 12.62 16.17 19.35
CA SER A 112 13.64 15.66 18.42
C SER A 112 13.22 14.32 17.82
N GLN A 113 12.70 13.41 18.65
CA GLN A 113 12.19 12.11 18.19
C GLN A 113 10.96 12.26 17.30
N GLY A 114 10.07 13.19 17.61
CA GLY A 114 8.92 13.55 16.76
C GLY A 114 9.36 14.04 15.38
N LYS A 115 10.38 14.90 15.32
CA LYS A 115 10.96 15.38 14.05
C LYS A 115 11.58 14.25 13.22
N PHE A 116 12.32 13.33 13.87
CA PHE A 116 12.88 12.16 13.18
C PHE A 116 11.78 11.23 12.65
N LEU A 117 10.72 11.01 13.43
CA LEU A 117 9.56 10.23 12.99
C LEU A 117 8.91 10.86 11.76
N CYS A 118 8.59 12.16 11.79
CA CYS A 118 8.00 12.87 10.66
C CYS A 118 8.83 12.71 9.39
N LYS A 119 10.15 12.97 9.48
CA LYS A 119 11.07 12.86 8.34
C LYS A 119 11.13 11.45 7.78
N THR A 120 11.11 10.43 8.65
CA THR A 120 11.21 9.03 8.21
C THR A 120 9.92 8.57 7.53
N VAL A 121 8.75 8.99 8.05
CA VAL A 121 7.45 8.72 7.40
C VAL A 121 7.35 9.46 6.06
N ASP A 122 7.76 10.73 6.00
CA ASP A 122 7.79 11.52 4.77
C ASP A 122 8.60 10.83 3.66
N LEU A 123 9.83 10.38 3.98
CA LEU A 123 10.67 9.63 3.03
C LEU A 123 10.05 8.30 2.60
N TYR A 124 9.42 7.57 3.52
CA TYR A 124 8.71 6.33 3.20
C TYR A 124 7.55 6.57 2.24
N CYS A 125 6.68 7.55 2.55
CA CYS A 125 5.56 7.92 1.69
C CYS A 125 6.02 8.37 0.28
N GLN A 126 7.11 9.15 0.19
CA GLN A 126 7.68 9.55 -1.09
C GLN A 126 8.20 8.36 -1.91
N ASN A 127 8.83 7.37 -1.26
CA ASN A 127 9.27 6.14 -1.94
C ASN A 127 8.09 5.35 -2.50
N LEU A 128 6.99 5.24 -1.74
CA LEU A 128 5.76 4.58 -2.23
C LEU A 128 5.15 5.32 -3.41
N LEU A 129 4.99 6.64 -3.32
CA LEU A 129 4.48 7.45 -4.43
C LEU A 129 5.34 7.31 -5.69
N LYS A 130 6.67 7.32 -5.53
CA LYS A 130 7.60 7.11 -6.64
C LYS A 130 7.42 5.74 -7.30
N ARG A 131 7.18 4.69 -6.50
CA ARG A 131 6.88 3.36 -7.04
C ARG A 131 5.56 3.36 -7.81
N LEU A 132 4.49 3.93 -7.25
CA LEU A 132 3.19 4.05 -7.92
C LEU A 132 3.29 4.81 -9.24
N ASP A 133 4.02 5.93 -9.27
CA ASP A 133 4.26 6.69 -10.50
C ASP A 133 4.95 5.85 -11.57
N LYS A 134 5.97 5.07 -11.18
CA LYS A 134 6.72 4.19 -12.09
C LYS A 134 5.87 3.02 -12.61
N GLU A 135 5.02 2.47 -11.76
CA GLU A 135 4.05 1.45 -12.18
C GLU A 135 3.05 2.03 -13.19
N GLU A 136 2.42 3.16 -12.89
CA GLU A 136 1.39 3.79 -13.72
C GLU A 136 1.94 4.29 -15.08
N GLN A 137 3.13 4.90 -15.08
CA GLN A 137 3.67 5.56 -16.26
C GLN A 137 4.50 4.62 -17.16
N GLU A 138 5.10 3.57 -16.59
CA GLU A 138 6.03 2.70 -17.31
C GLU A 138 5.54 1.24 -17.33
N LEU A 139 5.27 0.63 -16.17
CA LEU A 139 4.97 -0.80 -16.09
C LEU A 139 3.62 -1.17 -16.73
N LEU A 140 2.53 -0.49 -16.35
CA LEU A 140 1.19 -0.82 -16.85
C LEU A 140 1.07 -0.63 -18.37
N PRO A 141 1.56 0.48 -18.97
CA PRO A 141 1.56 0.64 -20.42
C PRO A 141 2.43 -0.39 -21.14
N LEU A 142 3.57 -0.77 -20.55
CA LEU A 142 4.42 -1.84 -21.10
C LEU A 142 3.68 -3.19 -21.07
N ALA A 143 3.13 -3.55 -19.91
CA ALA A 143 2.39 -4.79 -19.72
C ALA A 143 1.27 -4.94 -20.76
N GLN A 144 0.49 -3.87 -20.99
CA GLN A 144 -0.58 -3.85 -21.98
C GLN A 144 -0.09 -4.15 -23.41
N LYS A 145 1.14 -3.75 -23.75
CA LYS A 145 1.72 -3.95 -25.08
C LYS A 145 2.30 -5.35 -25.28
N VAL A 146 2.92 -5.93 -24.23
CA VAL A 146 3.77 -7.12 -24.39
C VAL A 146 3.11 -8.42 -23.89
N ILE A 147 2.18 -8.34 -22.94
CA ILE A 147 1.55 -9.53 -22.37
C ILE A 147 0.49 -10.09 -23.33
N SER A 148 0.56 -11.40 -23.60
CA SER A 148 -0.37 -12.11 -24.47
C SER A 148 -1.77 -12.22 -23.85
N SER A 149 -2.79 -12.47 -24.67
CA SER A 149 -4.16 -12.62 -24.15
C SER A 149 -4.32 -13.84 -23.23
N GLU A 150 -3.57 -14.92 -23.45
CA GLU A 150 -3.55 -16.11 -22.60
C GLU A 150 -2.92 -15.81 -21.24
N GLU A 151 -1.77 -15.12 -21.23
CA GLU A 151 -1.11 -14.75 -19.98
C GLU A 151 -1.96 -13.75 -19.16
N TRP A 152 -2.66 -12.83 -19.83
CA TRP A 152 -3.65 -11.97 -19.16
C TRP A 152 -4.78 -12.76 -18.50
N PHE A 153 -5.20 -13.89 -19.08
CA PHE A 153 -6.20 -14.76 -18.49
C PHE A 153 -5.69 -15.40 -17.20
N GLU A 154 -4.46 -15.92 -17.22
CA GLU A 154 -3.81 -16.50 -16.03
C GLU A 154 -3.62 -15.48 -14.91
N ILE A 155 -3.19 -14.25 -15.22
CA ILE A 155 -3.06 -13.17 -14.24
C ILE A 155 -4.43 -12.82 -13.66
N GLY A 156 -5.47 -12.69 -14.49
CA GLY A 156 -6.83 -12.39 -14.04
C GLY A 156 -7.37 -13.45 -13.08
N SER A 157 -7.14 -14.73 -13.38
CA SER A 157 -7.52 -15.84 -12.51
C SER A 157 -6.80 -15.79 -11.16
N LYS A 158 -5.50 -15.48 -11.14
CA LYS A 158 -4.74 -15.29 -9.90
C LYS A 158 -5.25 -14.11 -9.06
N PHE A 159 -5.66 -13.02 -9.69
CA PHE A 159 -6.22 -11.86 -8.99
C PHE A 159 -7.52 -12.21 -8.27
N LEU A 160 -8.42 -12.92 -8.96
CA LEU A 160 -9.69 -13.36 -8.37
C LEU A 160 -9.47 -14.28 -7.18
N ALA A 161 -8.58 -15.28 -7.32
CA ALA A 161 -8.25 -16.19 -6.21
C ALA A 161 -7.67 -15.44 -4.99
N GLN A 162 -6.80 -14.45 -5.23
CA GLN A 162 -6.26 -13.62 -4.16
C GLN A 162 -7.33 -12.77 -3.47
N ASP A 163 -8.26 -12.20 -4.23
CA ASP A 163 -9.36 -11.39 -3.69
C ASP A 163 -10.32 -12.24 -2.83
N ASP A 164 -10.59 -13.49 -3.23
CA ASP A 164 -11.40 -14.44 -2.47
C ASP A 164 -10.73 -14.84 -1.13
N ASP A 165 -9.45 -15.18 -1.16
CA ASP A 165 -8.66 -15.48 0.06
C ASP A 165 -8.64 -14.29 1.03
N ASP A 166 -8.48 -13.09 0.48
CA ASP A 166 -8.46 -11.83 1.24
C ASP A 166 -9.83 -11.44 1.80
N ALA A 167 -10.93 -11.90 1.20
CA ALA A 167 -12.28 -11.74 1.71
C ALA A 167 -12.57 -12.75 2.83
N ALA A 168 -12.18 -14.02 2.64
CA ALA A 168 -12.33 -15.07 3.65
C ALA A 168 -11.52 -14.80 4.94
N SER A 169 -10.39 -14.11 4.82
CA SER A 169 -9.50 -13.79 5.94
C SER A 169 -9.95 -12.55 6.76
N ARG A 170 -10.94 -11.78 6.30
CA ARG A 170 -11.46 -10.64 7.08
C ARG A 170 -12.36 -11.16 8.21
N PRO A 171 -12.11 -10.78 9.48
CA PRO A 171 -13.06 -11.05 10.55
C PRO A 171 -14.39 -10.38 10.19
N GLU A 172 -15.48 -11.15 10.10
CA GLU A 172 -16.82 -10.58 9.99
C GLU A 172 -17.04 -9.63 11.17
N LEU A 173 -17.18 -8.33 10.89
CA LEU A 173 -17.68 -7.38 11.87
C LEU A 173 -19.14 -7.75 12.15
N ARG A 174 -19.34 -8.67 13.09
CA ARG A 174 -20.68 -8.96 13.63
C ARG A 174 -21.26 -7.63 14.10
N PRO A 175 -22.46 -7.22 13.64
CA PRO A 175 -23.10 -6.02 14.14
C PRO A 175 -23.28 -6.19 15.65
N ALA A 176 -22.81 -5.21 16.41
CA ALA A 176 -23.00 -5.17 17.85
C ALA A 176 -24.50 -5.32 18.12
N ARG A 177 -24.89 -6.44 18.74
CA ARG A 177 -26.27 -6.63 19.22
C ARG A 177 -26.55 -5.46 20.16
N HIS A 178 -27.42 -4.54 19.74
CA HIS A 178 -27.96 -3.52 20.63
C HIS A 178 -28.62 -4.26 21.81
N TYR A 179 -27.97 -4.18 22.97
CA TYR A 179 -28.55 -4.61 24.23
C TYR A 179 -29.62 -3.57 24.57
N VAL A 180 -30.88 -3.86 24.24
CA VAL A 180 -32.01 -3.10 24.78
C VAL A 180 -32.12 -3.50 26.24
N ALA A 181 -31.55 -2.68 27.12
CA ALA A 181 -31.77 -2.79 28.55
C ALA A 181 -33.23 -2.41 28.82
N ASN A 182 -34.08 -3.42 29.06
CA ASN A 182 -35.33 -3.23 29.77
C ASN A 182 -35.00 -2.73 31.18
N GLY A 183 -35.32 -1.48 31.47
CA GLY A 183 -35.30 -0.90 32.80
C GLY A 183 -36.68 -0.35 33.13
N ALA A 184 -37.46 -1.16 33.84
CA ALA A 184 -38.61 -0.70 34.61
C ALA A 184 -38.12 0.07 35.84
N ALA A 185 -38.68 1.27 36.10
CA ALA A 185 -38.97 1.80 37.44
C ALA A 185 -39.45 3.27 37.33
N ALA A 186 -40.76 3.48 37.51
CA ALA A 186 -41.37 4.39 38.49
C ALA A 186 -42.89 4.30 38.34
#